data_AF-A0A4R8T0Y7-F1
#
_entry.id   AF-A0A4R8T0Y7-F1
#
_cell.length_a   1.000
_cell.length_b   1.000
_cell.length_c   1.000
_cell.angle_alpha   90.00
_cell.angle_beta   90.00
_cell.angle_gamma   90.00
#
_symmetry.space_group_name_H-M   'P 1'
#
loop_
_entity.id
_entity.type
_entity.pdbx_description
1 polymer ?
#
loop_
_entity_poly.entity_id
_entity_poly.type
_entity_poly.pdbx_seq_one_letter_code
_entity_poly.pdbx_strand_id
1 'polypeptide(L)'
;MKTSLPEDDRGKAPEDAWSSRMRASTARLKHRLQVLDATHQGILLKIQRESTKASSQLQIVYNLVAQRDNQSNYDMANLSLQIARTAKDDSFAMFTLATMSIIFLPAASIATLFSMELFNWSPENGEPIVNHRFWIFWAVAAPLTLAVLTVWLLWLKIHRRREERRSNILSSPVRQRVDAFDSGKPEPQWNSDSLLRRRLTRTRNLFGRDLEPGRA
;
A
#
# COMPACT_ATOMS: atom_id res chain seq x y z
N MET A 1 43.10 113.49 29.26
CA MET A 1 42.24 113.30 28.07
C MET A 1 42.52 111.90 27.53
N LYS A 2 41.49 111.04 27.50
CA LYS A 2 41.40 109.68 26.92
C LYS A 2 42.26 108.55 27.53
N THR A 3 41.63 107.86 28.47
CA THR A 3 41.80 106.43 28.81
C THR A 3 41.28 105.55 27.66
N SER A 4 42.10 104.64 27.13
CA SER A 4 41.69 103.60 26.16
C SER A 4 41.60 102.24 26.87
N LEU A 5 40.38 101.76 27.03
CA LEU A 5 39.98 100.47 27.60
C LEU A 5 40.36 99.28 26.70
N PRO A 6 40.41 98.04 27.24
CA PRO A 6 40.72 96.84 26.47
C PRO A 6 39.55 96.48 25.53
N GLU A 7 39.92 96.10 24.31
CA GLU A 7 39.00 95.74 23.23
C GLU A 7 38.31 94.40 23.55
N ASP A 8 36.98 94.47 23.59
CA ASP A 8 36.02 93.53 24.14
C ASP A 8 35.56 92.56 23.04
N ASP A 9 35.89 91.28 23.19
CA ASP A 9 35.61 90.18 22.26
C ASP A 9 34.12 89.75 22.29
N ARG A 10 33.21 90.69 22.04
CA ARG A 10 31.74 90.49 22.01
C ARG A 10 31.18 90.58 20.59
N GLY A 11 31.56 89.62 19.73
CA GLY A 11 31.26 89.69 18.29
C GLY A 11 30.74 88.44 17.57
N LYS A 12 30.44 87.31 18.23
CA LYS A 12 29.76 86.17 17.59
C LYS A 12 28.53 85.74 18.39
N ALA A 13 27.37 86.08 17.84
CA ALA A 13 26.06 85.88 18.45
C ALA A 13 25.73 84.39 18.64
N PRO A 14 24.93 84.02 19.66
CA PRO A 14 24.62 82.62 20.04
C PRO A 14 23.90 81.76 18.97
N GLU A 15 23.53 82.31 17.80
CA GLU A 15 22.82 81.59 16.73
C GLU A 15 23.67 80.52 16.02
N ASP A 16 24.99 80.69 15.95
CA ASP A 16 25.93 79.72 15.36
C ASP A 16 26.09 78.45 16.22
N ALA A 17 26.02 78.60 17.54
CA ALA A 17 26.03 77.49 18.50
C ALA A 17 24.74 76.66 18.47
N TRP A 18 23.57 77.28 18.24
CA TRP A 18 22.30 76.57 18.12
C TRP A 18 22.20 75.78 16.81
N SER A 19 22.62 76.36 15.69
CA SER A 19 22.57 75.72 14.38
C SER A 19 23.52 74.51 14.28
N SER A 20 24.72 74.60 14.86
CA SER A 20 25.66 73.47 14.95
C SER A 20 25.12 72.32 15.82
N ARG A 21 24.49 72.63 16.95
CA ARG A 21 23.80 71.65 17.81
C ARG A 21 22.63 70.95 17.11
N MET A 22 21.81 71.68 16.36
CA MET A 22 20.71 71.11 15.57
C MET A 22 21.21 70.22 14.42
N ARG A 23 22.31 70.60 13.75
CA ARG A 23 22.93 69.75 12.72
C ARG A 23 23.49 68.46 13.33
N ALA A 24 24.08 68.54 14.52
CA ALA A 24 24.57 67.35 15.23
C ALA A 24 23.43 66.44 15.72
N SER A 25 22.28 66.97 16.13
CA SER A 25 21.11 66.16 16.50
C SER A 25 20.43 65.51 15.29
N THR A 26 20.27 66.24 14.19
CA THR A 26 19.70 65.70 12.93
C THR A 26 20.61 64.66 12.29
N ALA A 27 21.94 64.84 12.34
CA ALA A 27 22.90 63.83 11.90
C ALA A 27 22.80 62.53 12.71
N ARG A 28 22.64 62.63 14.05
CA ARG A 28 22.43 61.48 14.92
C ARG A 28 21.11 60.76 14.63
N LEU A 29 20.04 61.51 14.40
CA LEU A 29 18.73 60.95 14.03
C LEU A 29 18.82 60.19 12.70
N LYS A 30 19.44 60.80 11.68
CA LYS A 30 19.65 60.18 10.38
C LYS A 30 20.44 58.88 10.47
N HIS A 31 21.52 58.87 11.24
CA HIS A 31 22.30 57.67 11.51
C HIS A 31 21.46 56.58 12.21
N ARG A 32 20.64 56.94 13.21
CA ARG A 32 19.75 55.99 13.89
C ARG A 32 18.71 55.40 12.95
N LEU A 33 18.14 56.19 12.05
CA LEU A 33 17.20 55.71 11.03
C LEU A 33 17.88 54.77 10.04
N GLN A 34 19.11 55.06 9.60
CA GLN A 34 19.88 54.16 8.74
C GLN A 34 20.21 52.84 9.42
N VAL A 35 20.59 52.88 10.70
CA VAL A 35 20.81 51.66 11.48
C VAL A 35 19.50 50.89 11.66
N LEU A 36 18.39 51.57 11.96
CA LEU A 36 17.09 50.92 12.11
C LEU A 36 16.66 50.22 10.82
N ASP A 37 16.81 50.88 9.67
CA ASP A 37 16.50 50.30 8.36
C ASP A 37 17.41 49.10 8.05
N ALA A 38 18.72 49.22 8.29
CA ALA A 38 19.67 48.11 8.13
C ALA A 38 19.34 46.93 9.07
N THR A 39 18.94 47.20 10.32
CA THR A 39 18.51 46.15 11.25
C THR A 39 17.23 45.47 10.80
N HIS A 40 16.28 46.22 10.25
CA HIS A 40 15.03 45.69 9.74
C HIS A 40 15.26 44.75 8.56
N GLN A 41 16.07 45.16 7.58
CA GLN A 41 16.47 44.32 6.45
C GLN A 41 17.22 43.07 6.92
N GLY A 42 18.10 43.21 7.93
CA GLY A 42 18.81 42.09 8.53
C GLY A 42 17.88 41.06 9.19
N ILE A 43 16.84 41.51 9.90
CA ILE A 43 15.85 40.62 10.54
C ILE A 43 15.03 39.87 9.48
N LEU A 44 14.58 40.56 8.42
CA LEU A 44 13.81 39.92 7.34
C LEU A 44 14.62 38.80 6.66
N LEU A 45 15.91 39.02 6.42
CA LEU A 45 16.79 37.99 5.86
C LEU A 45 16.96 36.78 6.78
N LYS A 46 17.01 36.99 8.11
CA LYS A 46 17.07 35.89 9.08
C LYS A 46 15.80 35.04 9.03
N ILE A 47 14.63 35.66 9.02
CA ILE A 47 13.33 34.97 8.95
C ILE A 47 13.25 34.12 7.67
N GLN A 48 13.63 34.69 6.52
CA GLN A 48 13.64 33.97 5.24
C GLN A 48 14.62 32.79 5.22
N ARG A 49 15.78 32.94 5.87
CA ARG A 49 16.75 31.85 5.99
C ARG A 49 16.23 30.73 6.89
N GLU A 50 15.62 31.09 8.01
CA GLU A 50 15.07 30.13 8.96
C GLU A 50 13.89 29.37 8.38
N SER A 51 12.98 30.05 7.66
CA SER A 51 11.88 29.39 6.96
C SER A 51 12.39 28.39 5.91
N THR A 52 13.36 28.80 5.10
CA THR A 52 13.95 27.93 4.06
C THR A 52 14.62 26.69 4.67
N LYS A 53 15.36 26.87 5.78
CA LYS A 53 15.97 25.75 6.51
C LYS A 53 14.91 24.81 7.07
N ALA A 54 13.87 25.35 7.70
CA ALA A 54 12.78 24.55 8.26
C ALA A 54 12.06 23.74 7.15
N SER A 55 11.77 24.36 6.00
CA SER A 55 11.16 23.67 4.85
C SER A 55 12.04 22.54 4.32
N SER A 56 13.35 22.76 4.20
CA SER A 56 14.28 21.73 3.73
C SER A 56 14.40 20.55 4.72
N GLN A 57 14.46 20.83 6.02
CA GLN A 57 14.48 19.79 7.05
C GLN A 57 13.18 18.98 7.04
N LEU A 58 12.04 19.65 6.92
CA LEU A 58 10.75 19.00 6.84
C LEU A 58 10.65 18.07 5.62
N GLN A 59 11.20 18.47 4.48
CA GLN A 59 11.25 17.63 3.28
C GLN A 59 12.05 16.34 3.50
N ILE A 60 13.18 16.41 4.21
CA ILE A 60 13.98 15.21 4.55
C ILE A 60 13.17 14.28 5.47
N VAL A 61 12.51 14.84 6.49
CA VAL A 61 11.66 14.06 7.39
C VAL A 61 10.53 13.39 6.63
N TYR A 62 9.84 14.10 5.74
CA TYR A 62 8.79 13.50 4.90
C TYR A 62 9.33 12.38 4.01
N ASN A 63 10.48 12.57 3.37
CA ASN A 63 11.09 11.52 2.57
C ASN A 63 11.48 10.30 3.42
N LEU A 64 11.97 10.51 4.64
CA LEU A 64 12.33 9.43 5.55
C LEU A 64 11.09 8.69 6.06
N VAL A 65 10.01 9.40 6.39
CA VAL A 65 8.73 8.81 6.76
C VAL A 65 8.15 8.02 5.59
N ALA A 66 8.16 8.57 4.38
CA ALA A 66 7.72 7.85 3.18
C ALA A 66 8.57 6.60 2.92
N GLN A 67 9.89 6.68 3.13
CA GLN A 67 10.77 5.52 3.02
C GLN A 67 10.46 4.47 4.09
N ARG A 68 10.14 4.89 5.32
CA ARG A 68 9.74 4.01 6.41
C ARG A 68 8.38 3.36 6.14
N ASP A 69 7.43 4.11 5.60
CA ASP A 69 6.11 3.60 5.20
C ASP A 69 6.24 2.62 4.05
N ASN A 70 7.12 2.88 3.08
CA ASN A 70 7.45 1.93 2.02
C ASN A 70 8.02 0.64 2.59
N GLN A 71 8.98 0.72 3.53
CA GLN A 71 9.53 -0.46 4.21
C GLN A 71 8.43 -1.24 4.95
N SER A 72 7.59 -0.54 5.72
CA SER A 72 6.45 -1.14 6.42
C SER A 72 5.48 -1.82 5.45
N ASN A 73 5.25 -1.22 4.29
CA ASN A 73 4.39 -1.78 3.24
C ASN A 73 4.97 -3.08 2.66
N TYR A 74 6.29 -3.18 2.51
CA TYR A 74 6.95 -4.44 2.12
C TYR A 74 6.76 -5.52 3.19
N ASP A 75 6.94 -5.18 4.47
CA ASP A 75 6.75 -6.12 5.58
C ASP A 75 5.29 -6.59 5.66
N MET A 76 4.32 -5.67 5.51
CA MET A 76 2.89 -5.99 5.43
C MET A 76 2.56 -6.90 4.25
N ALA A 77 3.13 -6.66 3.07
CA ALA A 77 2.92 -7.52 1.91
C ALA A 77 3.45 -8.94 2.16
N ASN A 78 4.62 -9.07 2.80
CA ASN A 78 5.17 -10.37 3.16
C ASN A 78 4.31 -11.10 4.20
N LEU A 79 3.85 -10.40 5.24
CA LEU A 79 2.91 -10.95 6.23
C LEU A 79 1.61 -11.38 5.57
N SER A 80 1.05 -10.57 4.67
CA SER A 80 -0.17 -10.90 3.92
C SER A 80 0.01 -12.15 3.06
N LEU A 81 1.18 -12.32 2.43
CA LEU A 81 1.50 -13.55 1.68
C LEU A 81 1.58 -14.78 2.60
N GLN A 82 2.15 -14.63 3.79
CA GLN A 82 2.20 -15.72 4.78
C GLN A 82 0.80 -16.08 5.28
N ILE A 83 -0.01 -15.08 5.64
CA ILE A 83 -1.41 -15.25 6.04
C ILE A 83 -2.21 -15.91 4.91
N ALA A 84 -2.04 -15.48 3.66
CA ALA A 84 -2.73 -16.08 2.52
C ALA A 84 -2.34 -17.55 2.29
N ARG A 85 -1.06 -17.90 2.54
CA ARG A 85 -0.61 -19.30 2.48
C ARG A 85 -1.26 -20.14 3.59
N THR A 86 -1.21 -19.69 4.83
CA THR A 86 -1.79 -20.43 5.96
C THR A 86 -3.32 -20.48 5.89
N ALA A 87 -3.97 -19.40 5.45
CA ALA A 87 -5.42 -19.36 5.23
C ALA A 87 -5.88 -20.29 4.10
N LYS A 88 -5.03 -20.53 3.08
CA LYS A 88 -5.32 -21.53 2.04
C LYS A 88 -5.41 -22.93 2.64
N ASP A 89 -4.50 -23.28 3.54
CA ASP A 89 -4.47 -24.58 4.20
C ASP A 89 -5.64 -24.73 5.19
N ASP A 90 -5.96 -23.66 5.94
CA ASP A 90 -7.11 -23.63 6.85
C ASP A 90 -8.45 -23.76 6.10
N SER A 91 -8.58 -23.11 4.93
CA SER A 91 -9.75 -23.25 4.06
C SER A 91 -9.95 -24.69 3.57
N PHE A 92 -8.86 -25.43 3.38
CA PHE A 92 -8.95 -26.85 3.02
C PHE A 92 -9.41 -27.71 4.20
N ALA A 93 -8.91 -27.45 5.41
CA ALA A 93 -9.39 -28.12 6.61
C ALA A 93 -10.90 -27.87 6.81
N MET A 94 -11.35 -26.62 6.64
CA MET A 94 -12.77 -26.24 6.72
C MET A 94 -13.61 -26.97 5.67
N PHE A 95 -13.15 -27.00 4.43
CA PHE A 95 -13.82 -27.71 3.34
C PHE A 95 -13.95 -29.22 3.63
N THR A 96 -12.92 -29.81 4.23
CA THR A 96 -12.90 -31.25 4.55
C THR A 96 -13.97 -31.59 5.58
N LEU A 97 -14.07 -30.83 6.68
CA LEU A 97 -15.11 -31.05 7.70
C LEU A 97 -16.52 -30.86 7.14
N ALA A 98 -16.74 -29.83 6.33
CA ALA A 98 -18.04 -29.60 5.68
C ALA A 98 -18.42 -30.77 4.74
N THR A 99 -17.44 -31.28 3.97
CA THR A 99 -17.65 -32.43 3.08
C THR A 99 -17.98 -33.69 3.87
N MET A 100 -17.29 -33.95 4.98
CA MET A 100 -17.60 -35.08 5.87
C MET A 100 -19.02 -34.99 6.43
N SER A 101 -19.48 -33.81 6.85
CA SER A 101 -20.83 -33.63 7.38
C SER A 101 -21.93 -33.87 6.33
N ILE A 102 -21.75 -33.37 5.11
CA ILE A 102 -22.71 -33.59 4.00
C ILE A 102 -22.83 -35.08 3.65
N ILE A 103 -21.73 -35.83 3.81
CA ILE A 103 -21.68 -37.27 3.62
C ILE A 103 -22.33 -38.02 4.80
N PHE A 104 -22.04 -37.62 6.03
CA PHE A 104 -22.51 -38.30 7.23
C PHE A 104 -24.00 -38.09 7.50
N LEU A 105 -24.58 -36.95 7.14
CA LEU A 105 -26.01 -36.69 7.35
C LEU A 105 -26.94 -37.73 6.69
N PRO A 106 -26.83 -38.02 5.38
CA PRO A 106 -27.66 -39.04 4.74
C PRO A 106 -27.27 -40.45 5.19
N ALA A 107 -26.00 -40.71 5.46
CA ALA A 107 -25.54 -42.01 5.98
C ALA A 107 -26.14 -42.32 7.36
N ALA A 108 -26.16 -41.34 8.26
CA ALA A 108 -26.74 -41.47 9.60
C ALA A 108 -28.25 -41.69 9.54
N SER A 109 -28.96 -40.98 8.67
CA SER A 109 -30.40 -41.18 8.44
C SER A 109 -30.73 -42.58 7.90
N ILE A 110 -29.88 -43.12 7.02
CA ILE A 110 -30.03 -44.49 6.53
C ILE A 110 -29.76 -45.48 7.67
N ALA A 111 -28.71 -45.28 8.46
CA ALA A 111 -28.39 -46.14 9.61
C ALA A 111 -29.52 -46.19 10.65
N THR A 112 -30.19 -45.06 10.93
CA THR A 112 -31.32 -45.02 11.87
C THR A 112 -32.57 -45.69 11.30
N LEU A 113 -32.90 -45.44 10.03
CA LEU A 113 -34.03 -46.12 9.36
C LEU A 113 -33.83 -47.64 9.35
N PHE A 114 -32.62 -48.09 8.98
CA PHE A 114 -32.31 -49.52 8.97
C PHE A 114 -32.19 -50.12 10.38
N SER A 115 -31.73 -49.38 11.39
CA SER A 115 -31.73 -49.88 12.78
C SER A 115 -33.14 -50.14 13.32
N MET A 116 -34.15 -49.43 12.80
CA MET A 116 -35.53 -49.63 13.18
C MET A 116 -36.21 -50.75 12.37
N GLU A 117 -35.84 -50.95 11.10
CA GLU A 117 -36.38 -52.01 10.23
C GLU A 117 -35.65 -53.37 10.33
N LEU A 118 -34.38 -53.40 10.77
CA LEU A 118 -33.59 -54.64 10.91
C LEU A 118 -34.00 -55.49 12.12
N PHE A 119 -34.57 -54.87 13.16
CA PHE A 119 -34.98 -55.55 14.38
C PHE A 119 -36.49 -55.75 14.39
N ASN A 120 -36.94 -56.98 14.19
CA ASN A 120 -38.35 -57.34 14.40
C ASN A 120 -38.57 -57.59 15.91
N TRP A 121 -39.01 -56.56 16.63
CA TRP A 121 -39.22 -56.62 18.09
C TRP A 121 -40.50 -57.37 18.50
N SER A 122 -41.31 -57.86 17.55
CA SER A 122 -42.52 -58.64 17.82
C SER A 122 -42.62 -59.87 16.90
N PRO A 123 -41.78 -60.90 17.11
CA PRO A 123 -41.86 -62.15 16.35
C PRO A 123 -43.09 -62.96 16.80
N GLU A 124 -44.14 -62.97 15.98
CA GLU A 124 -45.23 -63.92 16.13
C GLU A 124 -44.75 -65.26 15.53
N ASN A 125 -44.49 -66.26 16.39
CA ASN A 125 -44.24 -67.66 16.02
C ASN A 125 -42.84 -68.05 15.50
N GLY A 126 -41.77 -67.79 16.28
CA GLY A 126 -40.47 -68.46 16.06
C GLY A 126 -39.66 -68.01 14.83
N GLU A 127 -40.09 -66.94 14.18
CA GLU A 127 -39.38 -66.27 13.10
C GLU A 127 -38.03 -65.70 13.60
N PRO A 128 -36.94 -65.79 12.81
CA PRO A 128 -35.63 -65.31 13.20
C PRO A 128 -35.66 -63.81 13.51
N ILE A 129 -35.10 -63.44 14.67
CA ILE A 129 -34.98 -62.06 15.19
C ILE A 129 -34.19 -61.16 14.20
N VAL A 130 -33.35 -61.77 13.37
CA VAL A 130 -32.60 -61.13 12.29
C VAL A 130 -33.31 -61.40 10.96
N ASN A 131 -33.89 -60.36 10.37
CA ASN A 131 -34.57 -60.43 9.08
C ASN A 131 -33.56 -60.86 7.97
N HIS A 132 -33.97 -61.76 7.07
CA HIS A 132 -33.16 -62.27 5.94
C HIS A 132 -32.59 -61.17 5.02
N ARG A 133 -33.08 -59.93 5.17
CA ARG A 133 -32.64 -58.73 4.44
C ARG A 133 -31.33 -58.13 4.95
N PHE A 134 -30.62 -58.77 5.88
CA PHE A 134 -29.30 -58.33 6.36
C PHE A 134 -28.29 -58.06 5.22
N TRP A 135 -28.41 -58.73 4.07
CA TRP A 135 -27.54 -58.47 2.91
C TRP A 135 -27.69 -57.06 2.32
N ILE A 136 -28.86 -56.40 2.51
CA ILE A 136 -29.08 -55.01 2.09
C ILE A 136 -28.18 -54.03 2.87
N PHE A 137 -27.79 -54.35 4.10
CA PHE A 137 -26.81 -53.55 4.85
C PHE A 137 -25.50 -53.48 4.08
N TRP A 138 -24.95 -54.61 3.64
CA TRP A 138 -23.73 -54.64 2.84
C TRP A 138 -23.93 -54.03 1.45
N ALA A 139 -25.11 -54.20 0.86
CA ALA A 139 -25.44 -53.62 -0.44
C ALA A 139 -25.52 -52.08 -0.42
N VAL A 140 -25.79 -51.45 0.73
CA VAL A 140 -25.86 -49.99 0.87
C VAL A 140 -24.59 -49.42 1.52
N ALA A 141 -24.09 -50.06 2.58
CA ALA A 141 -22.91 -49.60 3.30
C ALA A 141 -21.64 -49.68 2.46
N ALA A 142 -21.42 -50.76 1.71
CA ALA A 142 -20.23 -50.90 0.87
C ALA A 142 -20.12 -49.83 -0.24
N PRO A 143 -21.14 -49.59 -1.09
CA PRO A 143 -21.04 -48.55 -2.11
C PRO A 143 -21.02 -47.15 -1.51
N LEU A 144 -21.66 -46.90 -0.36
CA LEU A 144 -21.58 -45.62 0.32
C LEU A 144 -20.16 -45.35 0.81
N THR A 145 -19.50 -46.32 1.44
CA THR A 145 -18.11 -46.22 1.88
C THR A 145 -17.16 -46.02 0.70
N LEU A 146 -17.41 -46.73 -0.41
CA LEU A 146 -16.65 -46.60 -1.65
C LEU A 146 -16.87 -45.22 -2.31
N ALA A 147 -18.08 -44.69 -2.28
CA ALA A 147 -18.40 -43.36 -2.80
C ALA A 147 -17.61 -42.27 -2.03
N VAL A 148 -17.53 -42.38 -0.70
CA VAL A 148 -16.75 -41.44 0.12
C VAL A 148 -15.26 -41.52 -0.20
N LEU A 149 -14.69 -42.74 -0.28
CA LEU A 149 -13.29 -42.96 -0.64
C LEU A 149 -12.96 -42.45 -2.04
N THR A 150 -13.84 -42.70 -3.02
CA THR A 150 -13.63 -42.27 -4.41
C THR A 150 -13.72 -40.76 -4.54
N VAL A 151 -14.70 -40.11 -3.90
CA VAL A 151 -14.79 -38.64 -3.86
C VAL A 151 -13.57 -38.02 -3.20
N TRP A 152 -13.10 -38.55 -2.07
CA TRP A 152 -11.87 -38.09 -1.41
C TRP A 152 -10.67 -38.21 -2.36
N LEU A 153 -10.41 -39.42 -2.89
CA LEU A 153 -9.24 -39.68 -3.72
C LEU A 153 -9.27 -38.86 -5.03
N LEU A 154 -10.44 -38.70 -5.64
CA LEU A 154 -10.63 -37.86 -6.82
C LEU A 154 -10.38 -36.39 -6.51
N TRP A 155 -10.93 -35.89 -5.40
CA TRP A 155 -10.71 -34.52 -4.95
C TRP A 155 -9.23 -34.25 -4.70
N LEU A 156 -8.54 -35.12 -3.96
CA LEU A 156 -7.11 -34.99 -3.66
C LEU A 156 -6.26 -35.00 -4.95
N LYS A 157 -6.58 -35.90 -5.89
CA LYS A 157 -5.90 -36.04 -7.18
C LYS A 157 -6.15 -34.83 -8.09
N ILE A 158 -7.38 -34.30 -8.11
CA ILE A 158 -7.75 -33.11 -8.89
C ILE A 158 -7.09 -31.86 -8.31
N HIS A 159 -7.10 -31.69 -6.98
CA HIS A 159 -6.48 -30.54 -6.33
C HIS A 159 -4.98 -30.51 -6.58
N ARG A 160 -4.30 -31.65 -6.41
CA ARG A 160 -2.87 -31.79 -6.67
C ARG A 160 -2.50 -31.46 -8.12
N ARG A 161 -3.31 -31.91 -9.10
CA ARG A 161 -3.13 -31.56 -10.53
C ARG A 161 -3.38 -30.09 -10.83
N ARG A 162 -4.33 -29.44 -10.16
CA ARG A 162 -4.64 -28.01 -10.35
C ARG A 162 -3.54 -27.13 -9.77
N GLU A 163 -2.92 -27.56 -8.67
CA GLU A 163 -1.81 -26.86 -8.04
C GLU A 163 -0.53 -26.95 -8.87
N GLU A 164 -0.20 -28.13 -9.41
CA GLU A 164 0.95 -28.32 -10.31
C GLU A 164 0.82 -27.50 -11.62
N ARG A 165 -0.40 -27.39 -12.17
CA ARG A 165 -0.64 -26.57 -13.37
C ARG A 165 -0.54 -25.07 -13.08
N ARG A 166 -1.07 -24.60 -11.95
CA ARG A 166 -0.97 -23.19 -11.57
C ARG A 166 0.45 -22.80 -11.20
N SER A 167 1.19 -23.66 -10.50
CA SER A 167 2.58 -23.39 -10.14
C SER A 167 3.44 -23.28 -11.39
N ASN A 168 3.35 -24.19 -12.36
CA ASN A 168 4.14 -24.13 -13.60
C ASN A 168 3.87 -22.88 -14.44
N ILE A 169 2.62 -22.43 -14.53
CA ILE A 169 2.24 -21.26 -15.36
C ILE A 169 2.66 -19.94 -14.69
N LEU A 170 2.52 -19.83 -13.37
CA LEU A 170 2.90 -18.63 -12.62
C LEU A 170 4.40 -18.58 -12.31
N SER A 171 5.07 -19.73 -12.19
CA SER A 171 6.50 -19.77 -11.88
C SER A 171 7.34 -19.34 -13.06
N SER A 172 6.99 -19.63 -14.32
CA SER A 172 7.90 -19.30 -15.43
C SER A 172 8.22 -17.80 -15.56
N PRO A 173 7.27 -16.85 -15.42
CA PRO A 173 7.57 -15.43 -15.53
C PRO A 173 7.96 -14.80 -14.19
N VAL A 174 7.36 -15.24 -13.07
CA VAL A 174 7.59 -14.66 -11.74
C VAL A 174 8.92 -15.15 -11.15
N ARG A 175 9.24 -16.45 -11.27
CA ARG A 175 10.54 -17.01 -10.83
C ARG A 175 11.68 -16.33 -11.57
N GLN A 176 11.53 -16.13 -12.89
CA GLN A 176 12.52 -15.41 -13.69
C GLN A 176 12.75 -13.97 -13.22
N ARG A 177 11.70 -13.26 -12.76
CA ARG A 177 11.85 -11.90 -12.20
C ARG A 177 12.46 -11.89 -10.80
N VAL A 178 12.09 -12.84 -9.94
CA VAL A 178 12.67 -12.97 -8.60
C VAL A 178 14.15 -13.32 -8.69
N ASP A 179 14.52 -14.27 -9.55
CA ASP A 179 15.92 -14.67 -9.77
C ASP A 179 16.74 -13.54 -10.42
N ALA A 180 16.13 -12.74 -11.32
CA ALA A 180 16.77 -11.56 -11.91
C ALA A 180 17.01 -10.44 -10.88
N PHE A 181 16.05 -10.23 -9.96
CA PHE A 181 16.16 -9.27 -8.87
C PHE A 181 17.23 -9.69 -7.83
N ASP A 182 17.23 -10.97 -7.43
CA ASP A 182 18.18 -11.52 -6.43
C ASP A 182 19.63 -11.61 -6.98
N SER A 183 19.79 -11.86 -8.28
CA SER A 183 21.10 -11.88 -8.94
C SER A 183 21.74 -10.49 -9.15
N GLY A 184 21.12 -9.43 -8.63
CA GLY A 184 21.61 -8.04 -8.77
C GLY A 184 21.69 -7.58 -10.23
N LYS A 185 21.08 -8.33 -11.16
CA LYS A 185 21.01 -7.94 -12.55
C LYS A 185 20.02 -6.79 -12.67
N PRO A 186 20.36 -5.71 -13.40
CA PRO A 186 19.43 -4.61 -13.59
C PRO A 186 18.14 -5.18 -14.19
N GLU A 187 17.01 -4.80 -13.60
CA GLU A 187 15.68 -5.11 -14.10
C GLU A 187 15.64 -4.83 -15.61
N PRO A 188 15.07 -5.71 -16.46
CA PRO A 188 14.97 -5.44 -17.88
C PRO A 188 14.28 -4.08 -18.04
N GLN A 189 15.07 -3.06 -18.45
CA GLN A 189 14.59 -1.71 -18.64
C GLN A 189 13.47 -1.77 -19.67
N TRP A 190 12.24 -1.69 -19.18
CA TRP A 190 11.09 -1.52 -20.04
C TRP A 190 11.20 -0.14 -20.66
N ASN A 191 11.75 -0.11 -21.88
CA ASN A 191 11.85 1.11 -22.67
C ASN A 191 10.42 1.58 -23.00
N SER A 192 9.93 2.53 -22.20
CA SER A 192 8.60 3.14 -22.32
C SER A 192 8.41 3.83 -23.68
N ASP A 193 9.49 4.20 -24.37
CA ASP A 193 9.44 4.73 -25.74
C ASP A 193 8.83 3.74 -26.72
N SER A 194 8.98 2.42 -26.50
CA SER A 194 8.40 1.41 -27.39
C SER A 194 6.87 1.35 -27.29
N LEU A 195 6.32 1.58 -26.08
CA LEU A 195 4.88 1.62 -25.82
C LEU A 195 4.27 2.93 -26.29
N LEU A 196 4.98 4.05 -26.11
CA LEU A 196 4.59 5.35 -26.63
C LEU A 196 4.64 5.37 -28.16
N ARG A 197 5.67 4.80 -28.79
CA ARG A 197 5.75 4.67 -30.25
C ARG A 197 4.58 3.86 -30.82
N ARG A 198 4.18 2.76 -30.18
CA ARG A 198 3.00 1.97 -30.58
C ARG A 198 1.67 2.70 -30.36
N ARG A 199 1.53 3.51 -29.30
CA ARG A 199 0.32 4.33 -29.10
C ARG A 199 0.25 5.50 -30.08
N LEU A 200 1.37 6.17 -30.34
CA LEU A 200 1.44 7.33 -31.23
C LEU A 200 1.26 6.97 -32.71
N THR A 201 1.62 5.75 -33.13
CA THR A 201 1.28 5.27 -34.48
C THR A 201 -0.22 4.99 -34.62
N ARG A 202 -0.90 4.58 -33.55
CA ARG A 202 -2.33 4.29 -33.57
C ARG A 202 -3.19 5.56 -33.55
N THR A 203 -2.77 6.61 -32.85
CA THR A 203 -3.48 7.89 -32.81
C THR A 203 -3.26 8.74 -34.07
N ARG A 204 -2.11 8.63 -34.74
CA ARG A 204 -1.85 9.36 -36.00
C ARG A 204 -2.78 8.94 -37.15
N ASN A 205 -3.24 7.69 -37.18
CA ASN A 205 -4.14 7.21 -38.23
C ASN A 205 -5.62 7.53 -37.97
N LEU A 206 -5.99 7.94 -36.75
CA LEU A 206 -7.36 8.33 -36.40
C LEU A 206 -7.61 9.83 -36.59
N PHE A 207 -6.57 10.66 -36.57
CA PHE A 207 -6.70 12.13 -36.66
C PHE A 207 -6.37 12.69 -38.06
N GLY A 208 -6.02 11.83 -39.01
CA GLY A 208 -5.62 12.23 -40.37
C GLY A 208 -6.71 12.15 -41.43
N ARG A 209 -7.98 11.95 -41.06
CA ARG A 209 -9.11 11.86 -42.03
C ARG A 209 -10.03 13.07 -42.08
N ASP A 210 -9.86 14.06 -41.20
CA ASP A 210 -10.86 15.11 -41.02
C ASP A 210 -10.39 16.52 -41.42
N LEU A 211 -9.27 16.65 -42.15
CA LEU A 211 -8.79 17.95 -42.65
C LEU A 211 -8.44 17.88 -44.14
N GLU A 212 -9.45 17.68 -44.97
CA GLU A 212 -9.42 18.12 -46.37
C GLU A 212 -10.48 19.22 -46.57
N PRO A 213 -10.11 20.52 -46.52
CA PRO A 213 -11.01 21.59 -46.92
C PRO A 213 -10.82 21.94 -48.40
N GLY A 214 -11.86 21.65 -49.19
CA GLY A 214 -12.31 22.55 -50.26
C GLY A 214 -11.53 22.56 -51.57
N ARG A 215 -11.85 21.62 -52.48
CA ARG A 215 -11.93 21.90 -53.92
C ARG A 215 -13.39 22.25 -54.26
N ALA A 216 -13.65 23.54 -54.48
CA ALA A 216 -14.59 24.13 -55.44
C ALA A 216 -14.73 25.62 -55.11
#